data_AF-R1EIP6-F1
#
_entry.id   AF-R1EIP6-F1
#
_cell.length_a   1.000
_cell.length_b   1.000
_cell.length_c   1.000
_cell.angle_alpha   90.00
_cell.angle_beta   90.00
_cell.angle_gamma   90.00
#
_symmetry.space_group_name_H-M   'P 1'
#
loop_
_entity.id
_entity.type
_entity.pdbx_description
1 polymer ?
#
loop_
_entity_poly.entity_id
_entity_poly.type
_entity_poly.pdbx_seq_one_letter_code
_entity_poly.pdbx_strand_id
1 'polypeptide(L)'
;MLALAHSTTGVTPCELPPVTARIVGGAPAAPQQYPWLVSFRQGPGEGNHFCGGTLIAPQWVLTAAHCTPVTGNPLKVSVGLHYRGNDANDRIFEVDFLRRHPEWNDDFVNGADLMLIRLKEPVNGDWCGGPCDPIAALDGPGATERQDEGTCLKIAGWGLLSEGGLGAYSLQEATVPVVGQPTCSSNYNFPIPDTMICAGYAEGEIDSCQGDSGGPLFGYAPGGGYSLVGIVSFGNGCAQAGFPGVYTRVASYRGWILAQLGDAEGQPGDMPGSDRDADVQEEVDWVTIFIAIAVTCVILGVAILAYVAWATCVARRRSQRAAAVAAMNVRGWQNGANHPNAPRPKPRP
;
A
#
# COMPACT_ATOMS: atom_id res chain seq x y z
N MET A 1 -15.90 58.26 -23.04
CA MET A 1 -15.41 56.90 -22.78
C MET A 1 -15.69 56.58 -21.31
N LEU A 2 -16.81 55.93 -21.02
CA LEU A 2 -17.10 55.41 -19.68
C LEU A 2 -16.43 54.03 -19.59
N ALA A 3 -15.46 53.89 -18.69
CA ALA A 3 -14.87 52.60 -18.36
C ALA A 3 -15.84 51.85 -17.44
N LEU A 4 -16.32 50.70 -17.91
CA LEU A 4 -17.08 49.75 -17.11
C LEU A 4 -16.12 49.09 -16.10
N ALA A 5 -16.29 49.42 -14.82
CA ALA A 5 -15.67 48.69 -13.73
C ALA A 5 -16.25 47.27 -13.72
N HIS A 6 -15.41 46.27 -13.99
CA HIS A 6 -15.78 44.88 -13.82
C HIS A 6 -15.87 44.61 -12.31
N SER A 7 -17.07 44.22 -11.86
CA SER A 7 -17.30 43.69 -10.53
C SER A 7 -16.65 42.31 -10.47
N THR A 8 -15.47 42.23 -9.88
CA THR A 8 -14.88 40.97 -9.44
C THR A 8 -15.68 40.52 -8.23
N THR A 9 -16.53 39.51 -8.40
CA THR A 9 -17.14 38.78 -7.29
C THR A 9 -16.03 38.26 -6.38
N GLY A 10 -15.96 38.81 -5.16
CA GLY A 10 -14.95 38.44 -4.18
C GLY A 10 -15.16 37.00 -3.72
N VAL A 11 -14.29 36.10 -4.19
CA VAL A 11 -14.05 34.84 -3.51
C VAL A 11 -13.30 35.20 -2.23
N THR A 12 -13.93 34.99 -1.07
CA THR A 12 -13.24 35.15 0.21
C THR A 12 -12.04 34.18 0.22
N PRO A 13 -10.80 34.67 0.40
CA PRO A 13 -9.63 33.79 0.41
C PRO A 13 -9.78 32.70 1.47
N CYS A 14 -9.32 31.49 1.15
CA CYS A 14 -9.22 30.43 2.15
C CYS A 14 -8.17 30.84 3.19
N GLU A 15 -8.62 31.40 4.32
CA GLU A 15 -7.72 31.79 5.40
C GLU A 15 -7.21 30.55 6.13
N LEU A 16 -5.90 30.53 6.41
CA LEU A 16 -5.25 29.52 7.24
C LEU A 16 -5.98 29.42 8.58
N PRO A 17 -6.40 28.22 9.03
CA PRO A 17 -6.92 28.05 10.38
C PRO A 17 -5.83 28.38 11.41
N PRO A 18 -6.18 28.93 12.60
CA PRO A 18 -5.20 29.23 13.63
C PRO A 18 -4.40 27.98 14.03
N VAL A 19 -3.06 28.10 13.98
CA VAL A 19 -2.05 27.04 14.17
C VAL A 19 -2.20 26.33 15.51
N THR A 20 -3.07 25.32 15.61
CA THR A 20 -3.26 24.56 16.86
C THR A 20 -3.57 23.08 16.69
N ALA A 21 -3.59 22.52 15.47
CA ALA A 21 -4.25 21.24 15.26
C ALA A 21 -3.41 20.22 14.44
N ARG A 22 -3.67 18.91 14.65
CA ARG A 22 -2.89 17.77 14.14
C ARG A 22 -3.58 16.95 13.02
N ILE A 23 -3.33 17.36 11.78
CA ILE A 23 -3.05 16.63 10.51
C ILE A 23 -2.18 17.63 9.81
N VAL A 24 -0.84 17.64 9.95
CA VAL A 24 0.00 18.86 9.76
C VAL A 24 -0.88 20.15 9.72
N GLY A 25 -1.34 20.69 10.86
CA GLY A 25 -2.27 21.85 10.88
C GLY A 25 -3.80 21.66 10.68
N GLY A 26 -4.34 20.45 10.46
CA GLY A 26 -5.78 20.10 10.49
C GLY A 26 -6.29 19.66 11.87
N ALA A 27 -7.59 19.42 12.10
CA ALA A 27 -8.17 19.16 13.43
C ALA A 27 -8.94 17.83 13.53
N PRO A 28 -9.16 17.28 14.75
CA PRO A 28 -10.04 16.12 14.92
C PRO A 28 -11.43 16.40 14.36
N ALA A 29 -11.92 15.51 13.49
CA ALA A 29 -13.30 15.57 13.03
C ALA A 29 -14.24 15.22 14.19
N ALA A 30 -15.49 15.68 14.13
CA ALA A 30 -16.50 15.19 15.06
C ALA A 30 -16.80 13.70 14.78
N PRO A 31 -17.14 12.92 15.83
CA PRO A 31 -17.59 11.54 15.64
C PRO A 31 -18.69 11.45 14.58
N GLN A 32 -18.49 10.54 13.63
CA GLN A 32 -19.44 10.22 12.56
C GLN A 32 -19.83 11.40 11.63
N GLN A 33 -19.02 12.47 11.59
CA GLN A 33 -19.26 13.65 10.74
C GLN A 33 -19.26 13.33 9.23
N TYR A 34 -18.53 12.30 8.82
CA TYR A 34 -18.33 11.92 7.41
C TYR A 34 -18.76 10.47 7.17
N PRO A 35 -20.08 10.21 7.01
CA PRO A 35 -20.61 8.84 6.92
C PRO A 35 -20.12 8.05 5.69
N TRP A 36 -19.69 8.75 4.64
CA TRP A 36 -19.14 8.15 3.41
C TRP A 36 -17.66 7.78 3.50
N LEU A 37 -16.95 8.18 4.56
CA LEU A 37 -15.51 7.94 4.64
C LEU A 37 -15.22 6.47 4.96
N VAL A 38 -14.34 5.85 4.18
CA VAL A 38 -13.97 4.44 4.40
C VAL A 38 -12.47 4.25 4.60
N SER A 39 -12.13 3.23 5.38
CA SER A 39 -10.76 2.85 5.71
C SER A 39 -10.40 1.54 5.04
N PHE A 40 -9.35 1.53 4.22
CA PHE A 40 -8.84 0.30 3.61
C PHE A 40 -7.84 -0.33 4.54
N ARG A 41 -8.06 -1.61 4.82
CA ARG A 41 -7.27 -2.37 5.78
C ARG A 41 -6.69 -3.61 5.15
N GLN A 42 -5.47 -3.92 5.58
CA GLN A 42 -4.75 -5.10 5.13
C GLN A 42 -4.03 -5.81 6.27
N GLY A 43 -4.01 -7.14 6.23
CA GLY A 43 -3.31 -7.99 7.20
C GLY A 43 -4.25 -8.87 8.05
N PRO A 44 -3.69 -9.60 9.03
CA PRO A 44 -4.44 -10.54 9.87
C PRO A 44 -5.44 -9.81 10.79
N GLY A 45 -6.44 -10.54 11.28
CA GLY A 45 -7.47 -9.98 12.17
C GLY A 45 -8.28 -8.89 11.49
N GLU A 46 -8.34 -7.70 12.08
CA GLU A 46 -9.03 -6.52 11.50
C GLU A 46 -8.18 -5.77 10.46
N GLY A 47 -6.88 -6.09 10.36
CA GLY A 47 -5.94 -5.44 9.45
C GLY A 47 -5.52 -4.02 9.87
N ASN A 48 -4.46 -3.52 9.24
CA ASN A 48 -3.95 -2.17 9.43
C ASN A 48 -4.47 -1.26 8.31
N HIS A 49 -4.88 -0.04 8.69
CA HIS A 49 -5.21 1.01 7.74
C HIS A 49 -3.99 1.38 6.87
N PHE A 50 -4.20 1.46 5.56
CA PHE A 50 -3.15 1.85 4.60
C PHE A 50 -3.62 2.85 3.52
N CYS A 51 -4.92 2.93 3.25
CA CYS A 51 -5.52 3.91 2.33
C CYS A 51 -6.92 4.30 2.82
N GLY A 52 -7.42 5.42 2.32
CA GLY A 52 -8.81 5.85 2.42
C GLY A 52 -9.63 5.54 1.16
N GLY A 53 -10.91 5.88 1.25
CA GLY A 53 -11.84 5.83 0.12
C GLY A 53 -13.12 6.60 0.44
N THR A 54 -14.02 6.64 -0.53
CA THR A 54 -15.33 7.30 -0.42
C THR A 54 -16.44 6.38 -0.86
N LEU A 55 -17.45 6.17 -0.01
CA LEU A 55 -18.71 5.53 -0.39
C LEU A 55 -19.47 6.47 -1.34
N ILE A 56 -19.69 6.04 -2.58
CA ILE A 56 -20.37 6.82 -3.63
C ILE A 56 -21.73 6.24 -4.01
N ALA A 57 -22.01 5.01 -3.60
CA ALA A 57 -23.33 4.38 -3.56
C ALA A 57 -23.32 3.28 -2.48
N PRO A 58 -24.47 2.72 -2.03
CA PRO A 58 -24.51 1.81 -0.88
C PRO A 58 -23.56 0.61 -0.96
N GLN A 59 -23.21 0.14 -2.16
CA GLN A 59 -22.31 -1.00 -2.37
C GLN A 59 -21.01 -0.59 -3.10
N TRP A 60 -20.79 0.69 -3.34
CA TRP A 60 -19.72 1.18 -4.22
C TRP A 60 -18.84 2.20 -3.54
N VAL A 61 -17.55 1.92 -3.57
CA VAL A 61 -16.50 2.77 -3.03
C VAL A 61 -15.58 3.24 -4.16
N LEU A 62 -15.24 4.52 -4.14
CA LEU A 62 -14.24 5.15 -5.01
C LEU A 62 -12.96 5.43 -4.23
N THR A 63 -11.81 5.13 -4.82
CA THR A 63 -10.48 5.31 -4.22
C THR A 63 -9.43 5.48 -5.33
N ALA A 64 -8.16 5.59 -4.97
CA ALA A 64 -7.03 5.60 -5.89
C ALA A 64 -6.72 4.18 -6.40
N ALA A 65 -6.22 4.05 -7.63
CA ALA A 65 -5.84 2.77 -8.22
C ALA A 65 -4.61 2.16 -7.53
N HIS A 66 -3.68 3.01 -7.08
CA HIS A 66 -2.51 2.56 -6.33
C HIS A 66 -2.85 1.98 -4.95
N CYS A 67 -4.06 2.20 -4.42
CA CYS A 67 -4.55 1.60 -3.16
C CYS A 67 -4.98 0.12 -3.33
N THR A 68 -4.26 -0.62 -4.17
CA THR A 68 -4.49 -2.05 -4.43
C THR A 68 -3.86 -2.90 -3.31
N PRO A 69 -4.53 -3.96 -2.82
CA PRO A 69 -3.94 -4.84 -1.81
C PRO A 69 -2.69 -5.57 -2.36
N VAL A 70 -1.66 -5.67 -1.52
CA VAL A 70 -0.54 -6.62 -1.72
C VAL A 70 -1.06 -8.06 -1.86
N THR A 71 -0.50 -8.82 -2.81
CA THR A 71 -0.80 -10.23 -3.08
C THR A 71 -0.79 -11.08 -1.80
N GLY A 72 -1.80 -11.94 -1.65
CA GLY A 72 -1.93 -12.85 -0.51
C GLY A 72 -2.57 -12.24 0.75
N ASN A 73 -2.95 -10.97 0.73
CA ASN A 73 -3.61 -10.30 1.84
C ASN A 73 -4.94 -9.68 1.36
N PRO A 74 -6.11 -10.21 1.78
CA PRO A 74 -7.40 -9.74 1.30
C PRO A 74 -7.65 -8.29 1.74
N LEU A 75 -8.13 -7.47 0.81
CA LEU A 75 -8.58 -6.11 1.08
C LEU A 75 -9.85 -6.15 1.95
N LYS A 76 -9.84 -5.37 3.02
CA LYS A 76 -10.99 -5.15 3.90
C LYS A 76 -11.38 -3.68 3.83
N VAL A 77 -12.67 -3.40 3.68
CA VAL A 77 -13.20 -2.03 3.68
C VAL A 77 -13.93 -1.81 4.99
N SER A 78 -13.44 -0.86 5.78
CA SER A 78 -14.04 -0.48 7.05
C SER A 78 -14.89 0.77 6.88
N VAL A 79 -16.12 0.73 7.38
CA VAL A 79 -17.14 1.80 7.35
C VAL A 79 -17.59 2.11 8.78
N GLY A 80 -17.87 3.38 9.07
CA GLY A 80 -18.29 3.83 10.41
C GLY A 80 -17.15 4.02 11.42
N LEU A 81 -15.91 3.79 11.00
CA LEU A 81 -14.72 4.03 11.81
C LEU A 81 -14.62 5.50 12.21
N HIS A 82 -14.25 5.75 13.46
CA HIS A 82 -13.76 7.04 13.93
C HIS A 82 -12.44 6.88 14.70
N TYR A 83 -12.35 5.91 15.62
CA TYR A 83 -11.14 5.58 16.37
C TYR A 83 -10.45 4.31 15.87
N ARG A 84 -9.19 4.38 15.45
CA ARG A 84 -8.44 3.20 15.03
C ARG A 84 -8.23 2.22 16.19
N GLY A 85 -8.54 0.95 15.96
CA GLY A 85 -8.21 -0.19 16.83
C GLY A 85 -9.30 -0.59 17.82
N ASN A 86 -10.15 0.32 18.30
CA ASN A 86 -11.33 -0.06 19.09
C ASN A 86 -12.44 0.97 18.90
N ASP A 87 -13.34 0.69 17.97
CA ASP A 87 -14.51 1.52 17.69
C ASP A 87 -15.75 0.63 17.54
N ALA A 88 -16.77 0.89 18.37
CA ALA A 88 -18.00 0.12 18.38
C ALA A 88 -18.81 0.27 17.08
N ASN A 89 -18.57 1.34 16.31
CA ASN A 89 -19.23 1.63 15.05
C ASN A 89 -18.49 1.07 13.83
N ASP A 90 -17.26 0.59 14.00
CA ASP A 90 -16.47 0.06 12.90
C ASP A 90 -17.05 -1.25 12.36
N ARG A 91 -17.34 -1.29 11.06
CA ARG A 91 -17.82 -2.47 10.35
C ARG A 91 -16.93 -2.77 9.16
N ILE A 92 -16.48 -4.02 9.09
CA ILE A 92 -15.66 -4.52 7.99
C ILE A 92 -16.56 -5.19 6.97
N PHE A 93 -16.45 -4.73 5.73
CA PHE A 93 -17.07 -5.29 4.55
C PHE A 93 -16.05 -6.04 3.71
N GLU A 94 -16.46 -7.18 3.18
CA GLU A 94 -15.71 -7.91 2.17
C GLU A 94 -15.89 -7.28 0.78
N VAL A 95 -14.85 -7.37 -0.04
CA VAL A 95 -14.85 -6.91 -1.43
C VAL A 95 -15.36 -8.02 -2.34
N ASP A 96 -16.28 -7.67 -3.24
CA ASP A 96 -16.75 -8.54 -4.33
C ASP A 96 -15.76 -8.47 -5.50
N PHE A 97 -15.53 -7.26 -6.02
CA PHE A 97 -14.49 -7.02 -7.00
C PHE A 97 -13.96 -5.59 -6.94
N LEU A 98 -12.80 -5.42 -7.57
CA LEU A 98 -12.14 -4.14 -7.82
C LEU A 98 -12.05 -3.90 -9.33
N ARG A 99 -12.15 -2.65 -9.74
CA ARG A 99 -12.05 -2.21 -11.14
C ARG A 99 -11.24 -0.92 -11.20
N ARG A 100 -9.95 -1.05 -11.50
CA ARG A 100 -9.10 0.09 -11.81
C ARG A 100 -9.58 0.76 -13.10
N HIS A 101 -9.29 2.05 -13.24
CA HIS A 101 -9.48 2.72 -14.52
C HIS A 101 -8.64 2.00 -15.60
N PRO A 102 -9.16 1.77 -16.82
CA PRO A 102 -8.44 1.04 -17.87
C PRO A 102 -7.12 1.69 -18.31
N GLU A 103 -6.97 2.99 -18.05
CA GLU A 103 -5.75 3.75 -18.37
C GLU A 103 -4.68 3.68 -17.26
N TRP A 104 -4.97 3.03 -16.12
CA TRP A 104 -4.01 2.83 -15.04
C TRP A 104 -2.82 1.97 -15.45
N ASN A 105 -1.63 2.55 -15.28
CA ASN A 105 -0.35 1.98 -15.70
C ASN A 105 0.80 2.29 -14.71
N ASP A 106 0.48 2.50 -13.44
CA ASP A 106 1.41 2.89 -12.36
C ASP A 106 2.10 4.26 -12.53
N ASP A 107 1.74 5.05 -13.55
CA ASP A 107 2.07 6.47 -13.64
C ASP A 107 1.05 7.29 -12.84
N PHE A 108 1.46 7.80 -11.68
CA PHE A 108 0.63 8.64 -10.82
C PHE A 108 0.21 9.96 -11.47
N VAL A 109 0.93 10.44 -12.50
CA VAL A 109 0.66 11.72 -13.15
C VAL A 109 -0.28 11.53 -14.34
N ASN A 110 0.00 10.56 -15.21
CA ASN A 110 -0.72 10.37 -16.48
C ASN A 110 -1.59 9.10 -16.53
N GLY A 111 -1.56 8.25 -15.50
CA GLY A 111 -2.18 6.94 -15.51
C GLY A 111 -3.62 6.90 -15.05
N ALA A 112 -4.32 8.00 -14.78
CA ALA A 112 -5.68 7.93 -14.21
C ALA A 112 -5.75 7.10 -12.91
N ASP A 113 -5.20 7.65 -11.83
CA ASP A 113 -5.15 7.00 -10.51
C ASP A 113 -6.52 6.97 -9.81
N LEU A 114 -7.42 6.11 -10.29
CA LEU A 114 -8.70 5.83 -9.67
C LEU A 114 -9.16 4.39 -9.87
N MET A 115 -9.92 3.90 -8.89
CA MET A 115 -10.49 2.55 -8.89
C MET A 115 -11.84 2.54 -8.20
N LEU A 116 -12.76 1.73 -8.73
CA LEU A 116 -14.01 1.38 -8.08
C LEU A 116 -13.88 0.04 -7.36
N ILE A 117 -14.47 -0.03 -6.18
CA ILE A 117 -14.61 -1.26 -5.41
C ILE A 117 -16.09 -1.50 -5.18
N ARG A 118 -16.55 -2.70 -5.53
CA ARG A 118 -17.86 -3.19 -5.14
C ARG A 118 -17.72 -4.04 -3.88
N LEU A 119 -18.50 -3.71 -2.86
CA LEU A 119 -18.61 -4.52 -1.64
C LEU A 119 -19.48 -5.74 -1.90
N LYS A 120 -19.31 -6.84 -1.15
CA LYS A 120 -20.21 -8.01 -1.29
C LYS A 120 -21.65 -7.72 -0.88
N GLU A 121 -21.82 -6.84 0.09
CA GLU A 121 -23.12 -6.44 0.62
C GLU A 121 -23.22 -4.91 0.66
N PRO A 122 -24.42 -4.34 0.47
CA PRO A 122 -24.65 -2.92 0.62
C PRO A 122 -24.50 -2.48 2.09
N VAL A 123 -23.96 -1.27 2.29
CA VAL A 123 -23.88 -0.58 3.57
C VAL A 123 -25.26 -0.05 3.93
N ASN A 124 -25.96 -0.76 4.82
CA ASN A 124 -27.33 -0.44 5.24
C ASN A 124 -27.48 -0.31 6.77
N GLY A 125 -26.41 0.05 7.48
CA GLY A 125 -26.39 0.12 8.94
C GLY A 125 -26.28 1.52 9.51
N ASP A 126 -26.74 1.67 10.75
CA ASP A 126 -26.75 2.93 11.50
C ASP A 126 -25.48 3.13 12.35
N TRP A 127 -24.31 2.94 11.75
CA TRP A 127 -23.02 3.04 12.47
C TRP A 127 -22.40 4.44 12.34
N CYS A 128 -22.96 5.30 11.51
CA CYS A 128 -22.43 6.63 11.22
C CYS A 128 -23.26 7.73 11.91
N GLY A 129 -23.66 7.52 13.18
CA GLY A 129 -24.50 8.47 13.92
C GLY A 129 -25.95 8.52 13.40
N GLY A 130 -26.33 7.46 12.69
CA GLY A 130 -27.40 7.36 11.72
C GLY A 130 -26.93 6.48 10.55
N PRO A 131 -27.69 6.43 9.45
CA PRO A 131 -27.31 5.69 8.25
C PRO A 131 -25.92 6.11 7.73
N CYS A 132 -25.12 5.13 7.32
CA CYS A 132 -23.87 5.40 6.63
C CYS A 132 -24.13 5.75 5.15
N ASP A 133 -24.60 6.97 4.91
CA ASP A 133 -24.97 7.45 3.58
C ASP A 133 -23.73 7.71 2.68
N PRO A 134 -23.82 7.39 1.37
CA PRO A 134 -22.82 7.80 0.40
C PRO A 134 -22.69 9.32 0.30
N ILE A 135 -21.56 9.79 -0.26
CA ILE A 135 -21.38 11.21 -0.54
C ILE A 135 -22.47 11.70 -1.52
N ALA A 136 -23.03 12.88 -1.25
CA ALA A 136 -24.25 13.34 -1.91
C ALA A 136 -24.10 13.54 -3.43
N ALA A 137 -22.90 13.88 -3.89
CA ALA A 137 -22.64 14.11 -5.31
C ALA A 137 -21.20 13.81 -5.71
N LEU A 138 -21.01 13.60 -7.02
CA LEU A 138 -19.72 13.63 -7.70
C LEU A 138 -19.65 14.91 -8.53
N ASP A 139 -18.55 15.66 -8.41
CA ASP A 139 -18.33 16.85 -9.23
C ASP A 139 -18.40 16.49 -10.71
N GLY A 140 -19.16 17.28 -11.47
CA GLY A 140 -19.37 17.08 -12.90
C GLY A 140 -18.88 18.25 -13.74
N PRO A 141 -18.92 18.09 -15.08
CA PRO A 141 -18.61 19.17 -16.00
C PRO A 141 -19.58 20.34 -15.76
N GLY A 142 -19.06 21.50 -15.36
CA GLY A 142 -19.84 22.69 -14.98
C GLY A 142 -19.89 22.99 -13.47
N ALA A 143 -19.40 22.10 -12.61
CA ALA A 143 -19.18 22.37 -11.19
C ALA A 143 -17.88 23.17 -10.93
N THR A 144 -17.67 24.26 -11.67
CA THR A 144 -16.37 24.95 -11.74
C THR A 144 -16.01 25.69 -10.47
N GLU A 145 -16.99 26.24 -9.74
CA GLU A 145 -16.75 27.05 -8.54
C GLU A 145 -15.91 26.33 -7.47
N ARG A 146 -16.12 25.01 -7.28
CA ARG A 146 -15.33 24.19 -6.35
C ARG A 146 -13.90 23.91 -6.81
N GLN A 147 -13.63 24.10 -8.09
CA GLN A 147 -12.34 23.83 -8.73
C GLN A 147 -11.60 25.12 -9.09
N ASP A 148 -12.19 26.27 -8.80
CA ASP A 148 -11.57 27.58 -8.97
C ASP A 148 -10.48 27.79 -7.92
N GLU A 149 -9.39 28.44 -8.33
CA GLU A 149 -8.25 28.74 -7.46
C GLU A 149 -8.69 29.53 -6.21
N GLY A 150 -8.17 29.14 -5.05
CA GLY A 150 -8.48 29.74 -3.76
C GLY A 150 -9.76 29.22 -3.10
N THR A 151 -10.59 28.42 -3.79
CA THR A 151 -11.76 27.80 -3.17
C THR A 151 -11.34 26.84 -2.06
N CYS A 152 -11.93 27.00 -0.87
CA CYS A 152 -11.72 26.09 0.25
C CYS A 152 -12.41 24.74 0.02
N LEU A 153 -11.62 23.68 0.06
CA LEU A 153 -12.08 22.29 0.09
C LEU A 153 -11.66 21.62 1.39
N LYS A 154 -12.21 20.45 1.66
CA LYS A 154 -11.88 19.62 2.83
C LYS A 154 -11.23 18.32 2.40
N ILE A 155 -10.34 17.85 3.27
CA ILE A 155 -9.79 16.50 3.28
C ILE A 155 -10.06 15.86 4.64
N ALA A 156 -10.20 14.55 4.68
CA ALA A 156 -10.39 13.81 5.93
C ALA A 156 -9.80 12.40 5.83
N GLY A 157 -9.21 11.91 6.93
CA GLY A 157 -8.57 10.60 6.95
C GLY A 157 -7.85 10.26 8.26
N TRP A 158 -7.15 9.13 8.24
CA TRP A 158 -6.38 8.58 9.37
C TRP A 158 -4.88 8.40 9.06
N GLY A 159 -4.40 9.12 8.05
CA GLY A 159 -3.01 9.15 7.66
C GLY A 159 -2.09 9.66 8.78
N LEU A 160 -0.79 9.70 8.47
CA LEU A 160 0.23 10.13 9.42
C LEU A 160 0.02 11.61 9.77
N LEU A 161 0.25 11.95 11.04
CA LEU A 161 0.15 13.33 11.52
C LEU A 161 1.35 14.21 11.15
N SER A 162 2.43 13.57 10.70
CA SER A 162 3.67 14.16 10.21
C SER A 162 4.40 13.13 9.35
N GLU A 163 5.27 13.58 8.44
CA GLU A 163 6.10 12.68 7.64
C GLU A 163 6.88 11.70 8.53
N GLY A 164 6.77 10.40 8.24
CA GLY A 164 7.39 9.33 9.06
C GLY A 164 6.87 9.22 10.50
N GLY A 165 5.79 9.95 10.82
CA GLY A 165 5.18 9.99 12.15
C GLY A 165 4.25 8.81 12.42
N LEU A 166 3.38 8.99 13.43
CA LEU A 166 2.33 8.01 13.75
C LEU A 166 1.03 8.37 13.03
N GLY A 167 0.29 7.34 12.62
CA GLY A 167 -1.06 7.49 12.09
C GLY A 167 -2.00 8.08 13.14
N ALA A 168 -2.97 8.88 12.70
CA ALA A 168 -3.94 9.49 13.59
C ALA A 168 -4.80 8.42 14.30
N TYR A 169 -4.95 8.54 15.62
CA TYR A 169 -5.81 7.63 16.38
C TYR A 169 -7.30 7.87 16.10
N SER A 170 -7.75 9.12 16.12
CA SER A 170 -9.10 9.50 15.72
C SER A 170 -9.11 10.07 14.31
N LEU A 171 -10.27 10.06 13.66
CA LEU A 171 -10.47 10.70 12.37
C LEU A 171 -10.12 12.18 12.46
N GLN A 172 -9.43 12.67 11.44
CA GLN A 172 -9.06 14.06 11.32
C GLN A 172 -9.62 14.68 10.05
N GLU A 173 -9.68 16.01 10.03
CA GLU A 173 -10.03 16.81 8.87
C GLU A 173 -9.11 18.02 8.72
N ALA A 174 -8.96 18.52 7.49
CA ALA A 174 -8.32 19.79 7.23
C ALA A 174 -9.05 20.54 6.11
N THR A 175 -8.90 21.86 6.08
CA THR A 175 -9.38 22.71 4.99
C THR A 175 -8.19 23.18 4.17
N VAL A 176 -8.23 22.97 2.86
CA VAL A 176 -7.16 23.29 1.91
C VAL A 176 -7.71 24.11 0.74
N PRO A 177 -7.01 25.17 0.29
CA PRO A 177 -7.40 25.91 -0.91
C PRO A 177 -7.04 25.13 -2.17
N VAL A 178 -7.86 25.25 -3.21
CA VAL A 178 -7.47 24.84 -4.56
C VAL A 178 -6.31 25.70 -5.04
N VAL A 179 -5.30 25.05 -5.62
CA VAL A 179 -4.16 25.70 -6.27
C VAL A 179 -4.37 25.72 -7.77
N GLY A 180 -4.18 26.88 -8.40
CA GLY A 180 -4.32 27.03 -9.85
C GLY A 180 -3.40 26.09 -10.62
N GLN A 181 -3.89 25.53 -11.73
CA GLN A 181 -3.17 24.53 -12.54
C GLN A 181 -1.74 24.96 -12.95
N PRO A 182 -1.51 26.22 -13.40
CA PRO A 182 -0.16 26.67 -13.77
C PRO A 182 0.77 26.73 -12.56
N THR A 183 0.29 27.24 -11.43
CA THR A 183 1.03 27.33 -10.17
C THR A 183 1.39 25.93 -9.69
N CYS A 184 0.44 24.99 -9.69
CA CYS A 184 0.72 23.62 -9.32
C CYS A 184 1.77 22.98 -10.23
N SER A 185 1.63 23.14 -11.56
CA SER A 185 2.61 22.60 -12.50
C SER A 185 4.00 23.22 -12.32
N SER A 186 4.10 24.49 -11.93
CA SER A 186 5.41 25.13 -11.65
C SER A 186 6.06 24.67 -10.35
N ASN A 187 5.27 24.18 -9.41
CA ASN A 187 5.75 23.62 -8.16
C ASN A 187 6.34 22.21 -8.33
N TYR A 188 5.98 21.50 -9.41
CA TYR A 188 6.53 20.20 -9.76
C TYR A 188 7.50 20.32 -10.94
N ASN A 189 8.49 19.40 -11.02
CA ASN A 189 9.45 19.37 -12.14
C ASN A 189 8.87 18.74 -13.43
N PHE A 190 7.55 18.60 -13.52
CA PHE A 190 6.82 17.97 -14.60
C PHE A 190 5.42 18.60 -14.72
N PRO A 191 4.81 18.58 -15.92
CA PRO A 191 3.47 19.13 -16.11
C PRO A 191 2.43 18.31 -15.36
N ILE A 192 1.54 18.98 -14.63
CA ILE A 192 0.37 18.34 -14.02
C ILE A 192 -0.79 18.43 -15.02
N PRO A 193 -1.39 17.31 -15.47
CA PRO A 193 -2.47 17.34 -16.45
C PRO A 193 -3.79 17.84 -15.84
N ASP A 194 -4.72 18.28 -16.69
CA ASP A 194 -6.05 18.76 -16.28
C ASP A 194 -6.93 17.65 -15.69
N THR A 195 -6.54 16.38 -15.86
CA THR A 195 -7.13 15.22 -15.18
C THR A 195 -6.78 15.15 -13.69
N MET A 196 -5.90 16.03 -13.22
CA MET A 196 -5.53 16.21 -11.83
C MET A 196 -5.96 17.60 -11.33
N ILE A 197 -6.10 17.73 -10.02
CA ILE A 197 -6.35 18.98 -9.31
C ILE A 197 -5.40 19.06 -8.11
N CYS A 198 -4.94 20.27 -7.80
CA CYS A 198 -4.05 20.48 -6.67
C CYS A 198 -4.74 21.28 -5.58
N ALA A 199 -4.45 20.95 -4.33
CA ALA A 199 -4.96 21.69 -3.18
C ALA A 199 -3.93 21.67 -2.05
N GLY A 200 -3.79 22.79 -1.35
CA GLY A 200 -2.81 22.97 -0.29
C GLY A 200 -2.33 24.42 -0.19
N TYR A 201 -1.72 24.77 0.94
CA TYR A 201 -1.17 26.10 1.15
C TYR A 201 0.25 26.21 0.59
N ALA A 202 0.62 27.40 0.12
CA ALA A 202 1.94 27.64 -0.46
C ALA A 202 3.06 27.46 0.58
N GLU A 203 2.78 27.85 1.82
CA GLU A 203 3.64 27.68 2.98
C GLU A 203 3.82 26.20 3.36
N GLY A 204 3.03 25.30 2.77
CA GLY A 204 2.91 23.92 3.19
C GLY A 204 2.15 23.86 4.50
N GLU A 205 2.69 23.13 5.45
CA GLU A 205 2.17 22.98 6.81
C GLU A 205 0.80 22.33 6.94
N ILE A 206 -0.08 22.31 5.92
CA ILE A 206 -1.35 21.59 5.86
C ILE A 206 -1.51 20.82 4.56
N ASP A 207 -1.58 19.49 4.67
CA ASP A 207 -1.80 18.57 3.56
C ASP A 207 -2.24 17.17 4.04
N SER A 208 -2.72 16.37 3.09
CA SER A 208 -2.83 14.91 3.22
C SER A 208 -1.45 14.27 3.39
N CYS A 209 -1.36 13.18 4.15
CA CYS A 209 -0.10 12.50 4.43
C CYS A 209 -0.22 10.99 4.22
N GLN A 210 0.85 10.22 4.46
CA GLN A 210 0.83 8.78 4.19
C GLN A 210 -0.34 8.09 4.92
N GLY A 211 -1.14 7.30 4.20
CA GLY A 211 -2.35 6.67 4.72
C GLY A 211 -3.66 7.37 4.33
N ASP A 212 -3.61 8.65 3.93
CA ASP A 212 -4.78 9.36 3.39
C ASP A 212 -4.99 9.10 1.89
N SER A 213 -4.03 8.47 1.22
CA SER A 213 -4.11 8.01 -0.17
C SER A 213 -5.45 7.36 -0.51
N GLY A 214 -6.06 7.74 -1.62
CA GLY A 214 -7.39 7.29 -2.03
C GLY A 214 -8.55 7.94 -1.29
N GLY A 215 -8.30 8.72 -0.24
CA GLY A 215 -9.30 9.49 0.50
C GLY A 215 -9.87 10.68 -0.30
N PRO A 216 -10.95 11.30 0.21
CA PRO A 216 -11.66 12.36 -0.52
C PRO A 216 -11.03 13.74 -0.36
N LEU A 217 -11.03 14.49 -1.47
CA LEU A 217 -11.07 15.94 -1.49
C LEU A 217 -12.50 16.37 -1.84
N PHE A 218 -13.16 17.14 -0.98
CA PHE A 218 -14.59 17.38 -1.10
C PHE A 218 -14.99 18.80 -0.68
N GLY A 219 -16.13 19.28 -1.19
CA GLY A 219 -16.65 20.62 -0.90
C GLY A 219 -18.17 20.67 -0.94
N TYR A 220 -18.77 21.76 -0.45
CA TYR A 220 -20.22 21.88 -0.44
C TYR A 220 -20.81 22.02 -1.84
N ALA A 221 -21.90 21.30 -2.11
CA ALA A 221 -22.64 21.40 -3.36
C ALA A 221 -23.72 22.51 -3.28
N PRO A 222 -23.94 23.30 -4.35
CA PRO A 222 -25.15 24.11 -4.50
C PRO A 222 -26.38 23.20 -4.40
N GLY A 223 -27.23 23.42 -3.39
CA GLY A 223 -28.38 22.56 -3.09
C GLY A 223 -28.24 21.71 -1.81
N GLY A 224 -27.07 21.73 -1.16
CA GLY A 224 -26.83 21.07 0.12
C GLY A 224 -26.03 19.77 -0.01
N GLY A 225 -25.43 19.34 1.11
CA GLY A 225 -24.53 18.18 1.15
C GLY A 225 -23.13 18.45 0.59
N TYR A 226 -22.33 17.40 0.53
CA TYR A 226 -20.96 17.44 0.01
C TYR A 226 -20.85 16.76 -1.34
N SER A 227 -20.01 17.32 -2.20
CA SER A 227 -19.63 16.76 -3.48
C SER A 227 -18.17 16.34 -3.46
N LEU A 228 -17.89 15.16 -4.01
CA LEU A 228 -16.53 14.68 -4.19
C LEU A 228 -15.86 15.41 -5.36
N VAL A 229 -14.78 16.13 -5.06
CA VAL A 229 -14.03 16.96 -6.03
C VAL A 229 -12.81 16.21 -6.55
N GLY A 230 -12.09 15.50 -5.67
CA GLY A 230 -10.89 14.77 -6.01
C GLY A 230 -10.63 13.55 -5.12
N ILE A 231 -9.65 12.75 -5.53
CA ILE A 231 -9.17 11.56 -4.82
C ILE A 231 -7.69 11.78 -4.53
N VAL A 232 -7.25 11.65 -3.27
CA VAL A 232 -5.83 11.80 -2.88
C VAL A 232 -4.98 10.83 -3.69
N SER A 233 -4.01 11.33 -4.46
CA SER A 233 -3.14 10.50 -5.31
C SER A 233 -1.67 10.55 -4.84
N PHE A 234 -1.02 11.71 -4.92
CA PHE A 234 0.38 11.87 -4.54
C PHE A 234 0.73 13.28 -4.06
N GLY A 235 1.93 13.43 -3.50
CA GLY A 235 2.53 14.70 -3.08
C GLY A 235 4.00 14.51 -2.74
N ASN A 236 4.74 15.61 -2.57
CA ASN A 236 6.12 15.57 -2.06
C ASN A 236 6.13 15.83 -0.56
N GLY A 237 6.59 14.85 0.22
CA GLY A 237 6.55 14.92 1.68
C GLY A 237 5.12 15.00 2.22
N CYS A 238 4.97 15.33 3.50
CA CYS A 238 3.67 15.68 4.07
C CYS A 238 3.62 17.18 4.34
N ALA A 239 2.81 17.89 3.55
CA ALA A 239 2.68 19.34 3.64
C ALA A 239 4.01 20.10 3.45
N GLN A 240 4.83 19.63 2.51
CA GLN A 240 6.08 20.29 2.19
C GLN A 240 5.80 21.66 1.55
N ALA A 241 6.43 22.71 2.08
CA ALA A 241 6.30 24.06 1.54
C ALA A 241 6.60 24.08 0.03
N GLY A 242 5.73 24.73 -0.73
CA GLY A 242 5.81 24.83 -2.18
C GLY A 242 5.36 23.58 -2.94
N PHE A 243 4.91 22.50 -2.31
CA PHE A 243 4.42 21.29 -2.99
C PHE A 243 3.00 20.96 -2.51
N PRO A 244 1.95 21.45 -3.20
CA PRO A 244 0.58 21.12 -2.84
C PRO A 244 0.28 19.65 -3.13
N GLY A 245 -0.62 19.05 -2.35
CA GLY A 245 -1.15 17.72 -2.64
C GLY A 245 -1.80 17.67 -4.02
N VAL A 246 -1.63 16.54 -4.71
CA VAL A 246 -2.18 16.29 -6.05
C VAL A 246 -3.22 15.18 -5.96
N TYR A 247 -4.38 15.46 -6.57
CA TYR A 247 -5.58 14.65 -6.48
C TYR A 247 -6.08 14.31 -7.88
N THR A 248 -6.55 13.09 -8.09
CA THR A 248 -7.28 12.73 -9.31
C THR A 248 -8.57 13.55 -9.39
N ARG A 249 -8.78 14.30 -10.47
CA ARG A 249 -9.94 15.19 -10.65
C ARG A 249 -11.18 14.38 -10.99
N VAL A 250 -12.14 14.28 -10.06
CA VAL A 250 -13.34 13.44 -10.22
C VAL A 250 -14.19 13.88 -11.42
N ALA A 251 -14.28 15.18 -11.68
CA ALA A 251 -15.02 15.70 -12.82
C ALA A 251 -14.53 15.17 -14.18
N SER A 252 -13.23 14.91 -14.31
CA SER A 252 -12.62 14.37 -15.54
C SER A 252 -13.00 12.91 -15.79
N TYR A 253 -13.30 12.15 -14.73
CA TYR A 253 -13.63 10.72 -14.80
C TYR A 253 -15.09 10.40 -14.49
N ARG A 254 -15.92 11.41 -14.21
CA ARG A 254 -17.33 11.21 -13.82
C ARG A 254 -18.12 10.35 -14.80
N GLY A 255 -17.89 10.52 -16.10
CA GLY A 255 -18.55 9.72 -17.13
C GLY A 255 -18.25 8.22 -16.99
N TRP A 256 -16.98 7.87 -16.78
CA TRP A 256 -16.56 6.49 -16.54
C TRP A 256 -17.16 5.95 -15.24
N ILE A 257 -17.08 6.71 -14.14
CA ILE A 257 -17.60 6.31 -12.82
C ILE A 257 -19.09 5.95 -12.93
N LEU A 258 -19.91 6.83 -13.53
CA LEU A 258 -21.34 6.62 -13.65
C LEU A 258 -21.70 5.45 -14.57
N ALA A 259 -20.93 5.22 -15.65
CA ALA A 259 -21.14 4.07 -16.51
C ALA A 259 -20.98 2.76 -15.72
N GLN A 260 -19.97 2.66 -14.86
CA GLN A 260 -19.76 1.46 -14.04
C GLN A 260 -20.89 1.23 -13.02
N LEU A 261 -21.44 2.30 -12.45
CA LEU A 261 -22.59 2.20 -11.53
C LEU A 261 -23.88 1.78 -12.26
N GLY A 262 -24.12 2.31 -13.46
CA GLY A 262 -25.31 1.99 -14.27
C GLY A 262 -25.30 0.56 -14.83
N ASP A 263 -24.14 0.07 -15.27
CA ASP A 263 -23.98 -1.31 -15.75
C ASP A 263 -24.25 -2.35 -14.64
N ALA A 264 -24.12 -1.95 -13.37
CA ALA A 264 -24.36 -2.81 -12.22
C ALA A 264 -25.84 -2.95 -11.83
N GLU A 265 -26.70 -2.00 -12.20
CA GLU A 265 -28.15 -2.06 -11.96
C GLU A 265 -28.90 -2.88 -13.04
N GLY A 266 -28.26 -3.16 -14.19
CA GLY A 266 -28.91 -3.73 -15.38
C GLY A 266 -28.75 -5.24 -15.64
N GLN A 267 -28.02 -6.01 -14.82
CA GLN A 267 -27.74 -7.42 -15.13
C GLN A 267 -27.66 -8.32 -13.87
N PRO A 268 -28.62 -9.22 -13.61
CA PRO A 268 -28.36 -10.43 -12.85
C PRO A 268 -27.72 -11.45 -13.80
N GLY A 269 -26.39 -11.57 -13.73
CA GLY A 269 -25.62 -12.64 -14.37
C GLY A 269 -25.35 -12.45 -15.86
N ASP A 270 -24.12 -12.00 -16.16
CA ASP A 270 -23.35 -12.10 -17.43
C ASP A 270 -22.82 -10.74 -17.91
N MET A 271 -21.72 -10.31 -17.29
CA MET A 271 -20.83 -9.31 -17.89
C MET A 271 -19.61 -10.03 -18.51
N PRO A 272 -19.31 -9.82 -19.80
CA PRO A 272 -18.16 -10.41 -20.45
C PRO A 272 -16.86 -9.72 -19.99
N GLY A 273 -15.99 -10.54 -19.41
CA GLY A 273 -14.54 -10.36 -19.23
C GLY A 273 -13.99 -8.93 -19.20
N SER A 274 -13.92 -8.34 -18.00
CA SER A 274 -12.75 -7.54 -17.65
C SER A 274 -11.57 -8.49 -17.43
N ASP A 275 -10.40 -8.08 -17.91
CA ASP A 275 -9.14 -8.79 -17.89
C ASP A 275 -9.02 -9.73 -16.69
N ARG A 276 -9.08 -11.03 -17.02
CA ARG A 276 -8.37 -12.05 -16.27
C ARG A 276 -6.90 -11.68 -16.41
N ASP A 277 -6.43 -10.80 -15.52
CA ASP A 277 -5.10 -11.00 -14.98
C ASP A 277 -5.08 -12.44 -14.53
N ALA A 278 -4.33 -13.22 -15.31
CA ALA A 278 -4.17 -14.63 -15.15
C ALA A 278 -3.86 -14.89 -13.69
N ASP A 279 -4.83 -15.49 -13.03
CA ASP A 279 -4.60 -16.63 -12.17
C ASP A 279 -3.53 -17.51 -12.85
N VAL A 280 -2.26 -17.22 -12.55
CA VAL A 280 -1.24 -18.26 -12.48
C VAL A 280 -1.49 -18.95 -11.15
N GLN A 281 -2.62 -19.65 -11.04
CA GLN A 281 -2.63 -20.93 -10.36
C GLN A 281 -1.84 -21.86 -11.26
N GLU A 282 -0.52 -21.80 -11.12
CA GLU A 282 0.19 -23.07 -11.09
C GLU A 282 -0.49 -23.87 -9.99
N GLU A 283 -1.37 -24.80 -10.38
CA GLU A 283 -1.66 -25.93 -9.51
C GLU A 283 -0.30 -26.46 -9.08
N VAL A 284 0.02 -26.25 -7.81
CA VAL A 284 1.20 -26.81 -7.20
C VAL A 284 0.99 -28.31 -7.27
N ASP A 285 1.55 -28.97 -8.28
CA ASP A 285 1.47 -30.42 -8.42
C ASP A 285 2.26 -31.05 -7.27
N TRP A 286 1.55 -31.28 -6.17
CA TRP A 286 2.06 -31.91 -4.98
C TRP A 286 2.71 -33.25 -5.31
N VAL A 287 2.24 -33.96 -6.34
CA VAL A 287 2.84 -35.22 -6.78
C VAL A 287 4.25 -34.98 -7.32
N THR A 288 4.44 -33.96 -8.15
CA THR A 288 5.77 -33.58 -8.66
C THR A 288 6.70 -33.09 -7.53
N ILE A 289 6.21 -32.31 -6.56
CA ILE A 289 7.00 -31.89 -5.39
C ILE A 289 7.38 -33.07 -4.50
N PHE A 290 6.44 -33.97 -4.19
CA PHE A 290 6.73 -35.16 -3.39
C PHE A 290 7.73 -36.09 -4.09
N ILE A 291 7.62 -36.26 -5.41
CA ILE A 291 8.59 -37.02 -6.20
C ILE A 291 9.97 -36.34 -6.16
N ALA A 292 10.06 -35.03 -6.34
CA ALA A 292 11.32 -34.29 -6.29
C ALA A 292 12.01 -34.40 -4.91
N ILE A 293 11.24 -34.28 -3.82
CA ILE A 293 11.75 -34.47 -2.45
C ILE A 293 12.23 -35.91 -2.25
N ALA A 294 11.44 -36.91 -2.66
CA ALA A 294 11.81 -38.31 -2.52
C ALA A 294 13.09 -38.66 -3.31
N VAL A 295 13.21 -38.18 -4.56
CA VAL A 295 14.40 -38.37 -5.39
C VAL A 295 15.62 -37.69 -4.76
N THR A 296 15.47 -36.46 -4.24
CA THR A 296 16.56 -35.75 -3.58
C THR A 296 17.01 -36.47 -2.30
N CYS A 297 16.07 -36.99 -1.50
CA CYS A 297 16.38 -37.80 -0.32
C CYS A 297 17.13 -39.10 -0.67
N VAL A 298 16.75 -39.77 -1.76
CA VAL A 298 17.45 -40.98 -2.24
C VAL A 298 18.86 -40.63 -2.71
N ILE A 299 19.04 -39.55 -3.48
CA ILE A 299 20.36 -39.12 -3.96
C ILE A 299 21.27 -38.74 -2.79
N LEU A 300 20.76 -37.96 -1.82
CA LEU A 300 21.51 -37.62 -0.62
C LEU A 300 21.85 -38.85 0.22
N GLY A 301 20.91 -39.80 0.36
CA GLY A 301 21.14 -41.08 1.03
C GLY A 301 22.26 -41.90 0.38
N VAL A 302 22.24 -42.02 -0.96
CA VAL A 302 23.29 -42.72 -1.73
C VAL A 302 24.63 -42.01 -1.61
N ALA A 303 24.66 -40.67 -1.66
CA ALA A 303 25.87 -39.88 -1.49
C ALA A 303 26.47 -40.05 -0.08
N ILE A 304 25.63 -40.07 0.96
CA ILE A 304 26.06 -40.33 2.34
C ILE A 304 26.64 -41.74 2.47
N LEU A 305 25.98 -42.76 1.91
CA LEU A 305 26.49 -44.14 1.94
C LEU A 305 27.82 -44.28 1.19
N ALA A 306 27.95 -43.65 0.02
CA ALA A 306 29.20 -43.62 -0.73
C ALA A 306 30.32 -42.91 0.04
N TYR A 307 30.01 -41.80 0.71
CA TYR A 307 30.97 -41.08 1.55
C TYR A 307 31.41 -41.93 2.75
N VAL A 308 30.48 -42.61 3.43
CA VAL A 308 30.81 -43.52 4.55
C VAL A 308 31.66 -44.71 4.06
N ALA A 309 31.35 -45.29 2.90
CA ALA A 309 32.15 -46.35 2.30
C ALA A 309 33.58 -45.86 1.92
N TRP A 310 33.69 -44.64 1.37
CA TRP A 310 34.98 -44.02 1.08
C TRP A 310 35.77 -43.75 2.36
N ALA A 311 35.15 -43.15 3.38
CA ALA A 311 35.78 -42.82 4.65
C ALA A 311 36.28 -44.09 5.38
N THR A 312 35.48 -45.17 5.39
CA THR A 312 35.89 -46.46 5.96
C THR A 312 37.03 -47.11 5.17
N CYS A 313 37.03 -47.00 3.83
CA CYS A 313 38.14 -47.47 3.00
C CYS A 313 39.44 -46.70 3.30
N VAL A 314 39.36 -45.37 3.43
CA VAL A 314 40.50 -44.51 3.78
C VAL A 314 41.01 -44.85 5.19
N ALA A 315 40.13 -45.04 6.16
CA ALA A 315 40.49 -45.45 7.51
C ALA A 315 41.20 -46.82 7.51
N ARG A 316 40.71 -47.78 6.73
CA ARG A 316 41.33 -49.11 6.58
C ARG A 316 42.70 -49.06 5.91
N ARG A 317 42.89 -48.20 4.90
CA ARG A 317 44.23 -47.97 4.30
C ARG A 317 45.20 -47.33 5.29
N ARG A 318 44.72 -46.38 6.12
CA ARG A 318 45.54 -45.77 7.18
C ARG A 318 45.94 -46.79 8.23
N SER A 319 45.03 -47.66 8.67
CA SER A 319 45.35 -48.71 9.65
C SER A 319 46.32 -49.76 9.07
N GLN A 320 46.15 -50.16 7.81
CA GLN A 320 47.10 -51.05 7.13
C GLN A 320 48.50 -50.43 6.98
N ARG A 321 48.59 -49.13 6.64
CA ARG A 321 49.87 -48.41 6.59
C ARG A 321 50.52 -48.33 7.97
N ALA A 322 49.74 -48.02 9.02
CA ALA A 322 50.25 -47.99 10.40
C ALA A 322 50.76 -49.37 10.85
N ALA A 323 50.04 -50.46 10.51
CA ALA A 323 50.48 -51.83 10.79
C ALA A 323 51.75 -52.21 10.02
N ALA A 324 51.88 -51.79 8.76
CA ALA A 324 53.09 -52.01 7.96
C ALA A 324 54.31 -51.27 8.52
N VAL A 325 54.14 -50.01 8.96
CA VAL A 325 55.20 -49.22 9.62
C VAL A 325 55.60 -49.85 10.96
N ALA A 326 54.63 -50.32 11.75
CA ALA A 326 54.90 -51.02 13.00
C ALA A 326 55.69 -52.33 12.75
N ALA A 327 55.33 -53.10 11.72
CA ALA A 327 56.05 -54.32 11.34
C ALA A 327 57.49 -54.06 10.85
N MET A 328 57.73 -52.94 10.16
CA MET A 328 59.09 -52.52 9.75
C MET A 328 59.95 -52.12 10.96
N ASN A 329 59.38 -51.42 11.95
CA ASN A 329 60.08 -51.06 13.19
C ASN A 329 60.47 -52.28 14.04
N VAL A 330 59.61 -53.31 14.10
CA VAL A 330 59.91 -54.56 14.83
C VAL A 330 61.08 -55.33 14.17
N ARG A 331 61.14 -55.37 12.83
CA ARG A 331 62.27 -55.98 12.10
C ARG A 331 63.57 -55.18 12.25
N GLY A 332 63.49 -53.84 12.31
CA GLY A 332 64.65 -52.99 12.60
C GLY A 332 65.24 -53.23 13.99
N TRP A 333 64.39 -53.50 14.98
CA TRP A 333 64.81 -53.80 16.36
C TRP A 333 65.47 -55.19 16.48
N GLN A 334 64.95 -56.21 15.77
CA GLN A 334 65.55 -57.55 15.76
C GLN A 334 66.91 -57.58 15.04
N ASN A 335 67.13 -56.74 14.03
CA ASN A 335 68.41 -56.66 13.30
C ASN A 335 69.46 -55.79 14.01
N GLY A 336 69.06 -54.94 14.97
CA GLY A 336 69.97 -54.11 15.78
C GLY A 336 70.50 -54.79 17.06
N ALA A 337 69.95 -55.95 17.44
CA ALA A 337 70.31 -56.66 18.67
C ALA A 337 71.43 -57.71 18.50
N ASN A 338 71.96 -57.89 17.28
CA ASN A 338 72.95 -58.94 16.96
C ASN A 338 74.26 -58.38 16.38
N HIS A 339 74.87 -57.39 17.04
CA HIS A 339 76.33 -57.24 16.93
C HIS A 339 76.97 -57.05 18.33
N PRO A 340 77.84 -58.00 18.74
CA PRO A 340 78.35 -58.10 20.10
C PRO A 340 79.53 -57.17 20.37
N ASN A 341 79.64 -56.79 21.65
CA ASN A 341 80.84 -56.36 22.36
C ASN A 341 82.18 -56.42 21.59
N ALA A 342 82.77 -55.24 21.35
CA ALA A 342 84.22 -55.06 21.24
C ALA A 342 84.61 -53.74 21.96
N PRO A 343 85.82 -53.66 22.55
CA PRO A 343 85.97 -53.21 23.94
C PRO A 343 86.13 -51.70 24.16
N ARG A 344 85.74 -51.29 25.37
CA ARG A 344 86.01 -49.99 26.00
C ARG A 344 87.52 -49.73 26.11
N PRO A 345 88.02 -48.54 25.78
CA PRO A 345 89.30 -48.08 26.32
C PRO A 345 89.10 -47.79 27.82
N LYS A 346 89.83 -48.49 28.69
CA LYS A 346 89.96 -48.12 30.10
C LYS A 346 91.13 -47.13 30.28
N PRO A 347 91.03 -46.26 31.30
CA PRO A 347 91.79 -45.01 31.41
C PRO A 347 93.11 -45.18 32.19
N ARG A 348 94.07 -44.29 31.91
CA ARG A 348 95.12 -43.75 32.81
C ARG A 348 96.19 -43.00 31.99
N PRO A 349 96.98 -42.13 32.63
CA PRO A 349 96.67 -40.79 33.17
C PRO A 349 96.65 -39.70 32.08
#